data_AF-A0A2M8N4N1-F1
#
_entry.id   AF-A0A2M8N4N1-F1
#
_cell.length_a   1.000
_cell.length_b   1.000
_cell.length_c   1.000
_cell.angle_alpha   90.00
_cell.angle_beta   90.00
_cell.angle_gamma   90.00
#
_symmetry.space_group_name_H-M   'P 1'
#
loop_
_entity.id
_entity.type
_entity.pdbx_description
1 polymer ?
#
loop_
_entity_poly.entity_id
_entity_poly.type
_entity_poly.pdbx_seq_one_letter_code
_entity_poly.pdbx_strand_id
1 'polypeptide(L)'
;ANTAEVEAMLVSDNAAYALSVVKGWCQDDTAHPWRRKHVRLVGEGAYLRWNNGFAGQLVNVTPATTQAQFDDRYVLRYGFAFPVGTA
;
A
#
# COMPACT_ATOMS: atom_id res chain seq x y z
N ALA A 1 -5.89 6.53 1.40
CA ALA A 1 -4.61 6.89 2.02
C ALA A 1 -4.91 7.97 3.06
N ASN A 2 -4.13 8.06 4.13
CA ASN A 2 -4.26 9.17 5.08
C ASN A 2 -3.78 10.46 4.40
N THR A 3 -4.67 11.42 4.18
CA THR A 3 -4.35 12.66 3.46
C THR A 3 -3.23 13.45 4.15
N ALA A 4 -3.25 13.52 5.49
CA ALA A 4 -2.25 14.25 6.26
C ALA A 4 -0.84 13.66 6.12
N GLU A 5 -0.75 12.32 6.00
CA GLU A 5 0.53 11.64 5.77
C GLU A 5 1.07 11.94 4.37
N VAL A 6 0.20 11.87 3.36
CA VAL A 6 0.58 12.18 1.97
C VAL A 6 1.10 13.61 1.86
N GLU A 7 0.40 14.58 2.43
CA GLU A 7 0.82 15.98 2.42
C GLU A 7 2.15 16.17 3.18
N ALA A 8 2.32 15.53 4.34
CA ALA A 8 3.53 15.68 5.15
C ALA A 8 4.78 15.05 4.50
N MET A 9 4.63 13.93 3.79
CA MET A 9 5.77 13.11 3.34
C MET A 9 6.03 13.15 1.84
N LEU A 10 4.98 13.16 1.01
CA LEU A 10 5.09 13.04 -0.45
C LEU A 10 5.07 14.40 -1.15
N VAL A 11 4.49 15.43 -0.54
CA VAL A 11 4.37 16.77 -1.14
C VAL A 11 5.50 17.70 -0.66
N SER A 12 6.45 17.22 0.15
CA SER A 12 7.57 18.03 0.61
C SER A 12 8.56 18.36 -0.52
N ASP A 13 9.17 19.54 -0.48
CA ASP A 13 10.07 20.07 -1.53
C ASP A 13 11.24 19.14 -1.92
N ASN A 14 11.69 18.27 -1.01
CA ASN A 14 12.79 17.33 -1.24
C ASN A 14 12.33 15.88 -1.45
N ALA A 15 11.03 15.65 -1.68
CA ALA A 15 10.52 14.31 -1.93
C ALA A 15 10.89 13.87 -3.37
N ALA A 16 11.57 12.73 -3.48
CA ALA A 16 11.88 12.10 -4.76
C ALA A 16 11.44 10.64 -4.71
N TYR A 17 10.43 10.29 -5.50
CA TYR A 17 9.86 8.95 -5.52
C TYR A 17 9.24 8.62 -6.87
N ALA A 18 9.17 7.32 -7.16
CA ALA A 18 8.34 6.78 -8.23
C ALA A 18 7.11 6.10 -7.63
N LEU A 19 5.99 6.12 -8.36
CA LEU A 19 4.80 5.33 -8.01
C LEU A 19 4.75 4.06 -8.84
N SER A 20 4.63 2.93 -8.18
CA SER A 20 4.40 1.63 -8.81
C SER A 20 2.96 1.18 -8.59
N VAL A 21 2.29 0.72 -9.66
CA VAL A 21 0.96 0.11 -9.56
C VAL A 21 1.12 -1.37 -9.24
N VAL A 22 0.61 -1.78 -8.09
CA VAL A 22 0.54 -3.17 -7.71
C VAL A 22 -0.86 -3.70 -7.98
N LYS A 23 -0.90 -4.72 -8.84
CA LYS A 23 -2.08 -5.51 -9.17
C LYS A 23 -1.80 -7.00 -8.94
N GLY A 24 -2.79 -7.85 -9.08
CA GLY A 24 -2.58 -9.28 -8.95
C GLY A 24 -3.85 -10.08 -8.81
N TRP A 25 -3.67 -11.35 -8.49
CA TRP A 25 -4.73 -12.28 -8.17
C TRP A 25 -4.61 -12.72 -6.71
N CYS A 26 -5.73 -13.14 -6.14
CA CYS A 26 -5.83 -13.82 -4.85
C CYS A 26 -6.85 -14.94 -4.97
N GLN A 27 -6.77 -15.96 -4.13
CA GLN A 27 -7.77 -17.01 -4.05
C GLN A 27 -8.67 -16.79 -2.86
N ASP A 28 -9.96 -17.01 -3.08
CA ASP A 28 -10.98 -17.08 -2.03
C ASP A 28 -10.97 -18.48 -1.36
N ASP A 29 -11.86 -18.71 -0.40
CA ASP A 29 -11.91 -19.95 0.39
C ASP A 29 -12.40 -21.17 -0.41
N THR A 30 -12.96 -20.94 -1.60
CA THR A 30 -13.33 -21.98 -2.57
C THR A 30 -12.23 -22.23 -3.61
N ALA A 31 -11.04 -21.65 -3.40
CA ALA A 31 -9.91 -21.64 -4.33
C ALA A 31 -10.17 -20.92 -5.67
N HIS A 32 -11.24 -20.14 -5.78
CA HIS A 32 -11.55 -19.37 -6.98
C HIS A 32 -10.61 -18.16 -7.12
N PRO A 33 -10.02 -17.90 -8.30
CA PRO A 33 -9.11 -16.79 -8.50
C PRO A 33 -9.86 -15.47 -8.72
N TRP A 34 -9.57 -14.47 -7.89
CA TRP A 34 -10.13 -13.12 -7.97
C TRP A 34 -9.07 -12.04 -8.19
N ARG A 35 -9.45 -10.98 -8.90
CA ARG A 35 -8.62 -9.76 -9.00
C ARG A 35 -8.71 -8.99 -7.68
N ARG A 36 -7.56 -8.86 -6.98
CA ARG A 36 -7.45 -7.98 -5.81
C ARG A 36 -7.51 -6.51 -6.22
N LYS A 37 -7.91 -5.64 -5.28
CA LYS A 37 -7.87 -4.17 -5.49
C LYS A 37 -6.46 -3.74 -5.87
N HIS A 38 -6.35 -2.78 -6.78
CA HIS A 38 -5.07 -2.21 -7.18
C HIS A 38 -4.66 -1.12 -6.19
N VAL A 39 -3.37 -1.05 -5.88
CA VAL A 39 -2.80 0.02 -5.07
C VAL A 39 -1.63 0.67 -5.79
N ARG A 40 -1.35 1.92 -5.45
CA ARG A 40 -0.10 2.59 -5.81
C ARG A 40 0.81 2.57 -4.60
N LEU A 41 2.04 2.09 -4.77
CA LEU A 41 3.08 2.13 -3.75
C LEU A 41 4.17 3.11 -4.17
N VAL A 42 4.73 3.78 -3.18
CA VAL A 42 6.00 4.49 -3.33
C VAL A 42 7.09 3.44 -3.55
N GLY A 43 7.90 3.63 -4.59
CA GLY A 43 9.00 2.73 -4.93
C GLY A 43 10.09 2.71 -3.87
N GLU A 44 10.81 1.59 -3.79
CA GLU A 44 12.00 1.47 -2.96
C GLU A 44 13.08 2.48 -3.39
N GLY A 45 13.88 2.95 -2.43
CA GLY A 45 14.87 4.01 -2.66
C GLY A 45 14.28 5.42 -2.76
N ALA A 46 13.00 5.60 -2.46
CA ALA A 46 12.38 6.93 -2.37
C ALA A 46 12.99 7.75 -1.23
N TYR A 47 13.24 9.03 -1.53
CA TYR A 47 13.64 10.04 -0.55
C TYR A 47 12.37 10.78 -0.12
N LEU A 48 12.02 10.66 1.16
CA LEU A 48 10.81 11.24 1.73
C LEU A 48 11.16 11.99 3.01
N ARG A 49 10.42 13.06 3.31
CA ARG A 49 10.54 13.71 4.61
C ARG A 49 10.00 12.79 5.70
N TRP A 50 10.83 12.46 6.69
CA TRP A 50 10.40 11.68 7.84
C TRP A 50 9.57 12.52 8.82
N ASN A 51 8.48 11.95 9.34
CA ASN A 51 7.55 12.61 10.25
C ASN A 51 7.47 11.98 11.65
N ASN A 52 8.49 11.21 12.05
CA ASN A 52 8.59 10.52 13.35
C ASN A 52 7.54 9.40 13.61
N GLY A 53 6.78 8.95 12.60
CA GLY A 53 5.83 7.83 12.71
C GLY A 53 6.07 6.73 11.67
N PHE A 54 5.38 5.59 11.77
CA PHE A 54 5.48 4.54 10.75
C PHE A 54 4.88 5.01 9.42
N ALA A 55 5.72 5.30 8.44
CA ALA A 55 5.26 5.65 7.11
C ALA A 55 4.65 4.45 6.39
N GLY A 56 3.50 4.67 5.76
CA GLY A 56 2.72 3.67 5.08
C GLY A 56 1.69 2.98 5.98
N GLN A 57 1.10 1.93 5.44
CA GLN A 57 -0.02 1.24 6.08
C GLN A 57 -0.17 -0.19 5.54
N LEU A 58 -0.84 -1.04 6.31
CA LEU A 58 -1.37 -2.31 5.86
C LEU A 58 -2.71 -2.07 5.16
N VAL A 59 -2.79 -2.36 3.87
CA VAL A 59 -3.98 -2.04 3.06
C VAL A 59 -4.81 -3.29 2.80
N ASN A 60 -6.10 -3.21 3.08
CA ASN A 60 -7.06 -4.22 2.66
C ASN A 60 -7.30 -4.12 1.14
N VAL A 61 -6.81 -5.13 0.43
CA VAL A 61 -6.96 -5.30 -1.02
C VAL A 61 -7.93 -6.42 -1.39
N THR A 62 -8.74 -6.91 -0.44
CA THR A 62 -9.84 -7.85 -0.71
C THR A 62 -10.68 -7.32 -1.87
N PRO A 63 -10.99 -8.15 -2.88
CA PRO A 63 -11.83 -7.78 -4.02
C PRO A 63 -13.10 -7.04 -3.59
N ALA A 64 -13.52 -6.03 -4.36
CA ALA A 64 -14.72 -5.23 -4.05
C ALA A 64 -16.04 -5.91 -4.49
N THR A 65 -16.00 -7.21 -4.79
CA THR A 65 -17.17 -7.98 -5.24
C THR A 65 -17.78 -8.74 -4.07
N THR A 66 -19.11 -8.87 -4.07
CA THR A 66 -19.85 -9.70 -3.11
C THR A 66 -19.84 -11.18 -3.46
N GLN A 67 -19.32 -11.54 -4.65
CA GLN A 67 -19.26 -12.93 -5.11
C GLN A 67 -18.07 -13.71 -4.52
N ALA A 68 -17.01 -13.02 -4.10
CA ALA A 68 -15.82 -13.67 -3.57
C ALA A 68 -16.03 -14.03 -2.09
N GLN A 69 -15.67 -15.26 -1.73
CA GLN A 69 -15.88 -15.81 -0.38
C GLN A 69 -14.59 -15.80 0.42
N PHE A 70 -14.41 -14.77 1.24
CA PHE A 70 -13.26 -14.62 2.12
C PHE A 70 -13.64 -14.75 3.60
N ASP A 71 -14.85 -15.21 3.92
CA ASP A 71 -15.39 -15.37 5.27
C ASP A 71 -14.97 -14.24 6.24
N ASP A 72 -13.99 -14.50 7.11
CA ASP A 72 -13.46 -13.58 8.12
C ASP A 72 -12.05 -13.03 7.81
N ARG A 73 -11.47 -13.39 6.66
CA ARG A 73 -10.10 -13.02 6.29
C ARG A 73 -10.03 -11.86 5.31
N TYR A 74 -8.99 -11.06 5.47
CA TYR A 74 -8.64 -10.00 4.52
C TYR A 74 -7.46 -10.39 3.65
N VAL A 75 -7.51 -9.99 2.38
CA VAL A 75 -6.33 -9.98 1.52
C VAL A 75 -5.61 -8.68 1.78
N LEU A 76 -4.42 -8.76 2.39
CA LEU A 76 -3.69 -7.59 2.85
C LEU A 76 -2.47 -7.33 1.96
N ARG A 77 -2.19 -6.05 1.71
CA ARG A 77 -0.94 -5.60 1.09
C ARG A 77 -0.15 -4.80 2.11
N TYR A 78 1.03 -5.31 2.46
CA TYR A 78 2.00 -4.59 3.25
C TYR A 78 2.54 -3.41 2.44
N GLY A 79 2.48 -2.21 3.02
CA GLY A 79 2.95 -0.98 2.42
C GLY A 79 3.69 -0.07 3.41
N PHE A 80 4.11 -0.59 4.56
CA PHE A 80 4.96 0.18 5.46
C PHE A 80 6.37 0.32 4.86
N ALA A 81 6.95 1.51 5.01
CA ALA A 81 8.31 1.78 4.61
C ALA A 81 9.30 1.32 5.68
N PHE A 82 10.51 0.96 5.26
CA PHE A 82 11.65 0.74 6.13
C PHE A 82 12.60 1.94 5.98
N PRO A 83 12.55 2.94 6.87
CA PRO A 83 13.30 4.17 6.69
C PRO A 83 14.79 3.97 6.99
N VAL A 84 15.63 4.58 6.16
CA VAL A 84 17.07 4.72 6.41
C VAL A 84 17.38 6.20 6.35
N GLY A 85 17.95 6.73 7.44
CA GLY A 85 18.38 8.13 7.50
C GLY A 85 19.52 8.37 6.52
N THR A 86 19.44 9.44 5.76
CA THR A 86 20.50 9.92 4.87
C THR A 86 21.09 11.20 5.44
N ALA A 87 22.42 11.33 5.38
CA ALA A 87 23.15 12.50 5.86
C ALA A 87 23.02 13.69 4.91
#